data_AF-A0A0W8FYH3-F1
#
_entry.id   AF-A0A0W8FYH3-F1
#
_cell.length_a   1.000
_cell.length_b   1.000
_cell.length_c   1.000
_cell.angle_alpha   90.00
_cell.angle_beta   90.00
_cell.angle_gamma   90.00
#
_symmetry.space_group_name_H-M   'P 1'
#
loop_
_entity.id
_entity.type
_entity.pdbx_description
1 polymer ?
#
loop_
_entity_poly.entity_id
_entity_poly.type
_entity_poly.pdbx_seq_one_letter_code
_entity_poly.pdbx_strand_id
1 'polypeptide(L)'
;MKKYKIPTTFGFGPRFLHSTGQLHKGDDGSGIFIQFIKSGNINLPIPDDARSNDSSITFDVLIKAQALGDREALLQNNRKVITFDINGSVQETIKKIIKVIQ
;
A
#
# COMPACT_ATOMS: atom_id res chain seq x y z
N MET A 1 19.03 -9.72 -2.01
CA MET A 1 19.54 -10.29 -0.75
C MET A 1 21.04 -10.06 -0.45
N LYS A 2 21.89 -9.52 -1.35
CA LYS A 2 23.36 -9.53 -1.12
C LYS A 2 23.89 -8.60 -0.01
N LYS A 3 23.27 -7.44 0.25
CA LYS A 3 23.74 -6.47 1.27
C LYS A 3 23.18 -6.77 2.67
N TYR A 4 21.84 -6.78 2.80
CA TYR A 4 21.18 -6.88 4.11
C TYR A 4 20.72 -8.31 4.48
N LYS A 5 20.79 -9.28 3.55
CA LYS A 5 20.39 -10.69 3.77
C LYS A 5 18.99 -10.91 4.36
N ILE A 6 18.08 -9.95 4.18
CA ILE A 6 16.67 -10.07 4.60
C ILE A 6 15.86 -10.71 3.45
N PRO A 7 15.07 -11.77 3.71
CA PRO A 7 14.08 -12.27 2.76
C PRO A 7 13.08 -11.16 2.44
N THR A 8 12.87 -10.86 1.15
CA THR A 8 12.02 -9.76 0.72
C THR A 8 11.01 -10.27 -0.30
N THR A 9 9.75 -9.93 -0.09
CA THR A 9 8.66 -10.14 -1.04
C THR A 9 8.04 -8.78 -1.39
N PHE A 10 7.38 -8.70 -2.54
CA PHE A 10 6.64 -7.51 -2.95
C PHE A 10 5.33 -7.90 -3.63
N GLY A 11 4.37 -6.98 -3.64
CA GLY A 11 3.10 -7.16 -4.30
C GLY A 11 2.35 -5.84 -4.44
N PHE A 12 1.30 -5.86 -5.25
CA PHE A 12 0.40 -4.72 -5.43
C PHE A 12 -0.81 -4.86 -4.52
N GLY A 13 -1.17 -3.80 -3.80
CA GLY A 13 -2.43 -3.72 -3.06
C GLY A 13 -3.61 -3.34 -3.95
N PRO A 14 -4.85 -3.39 -3.43
CA PRO A 14 -5.22 -3.86 -2.08
C PRO A 14 -5.25 -5.39 -2.01
N ARG A 15 -4.69 -6.02 -0.96
CA ARG A 15 -4.65 -7.50 -0.86
C ARG A 15 -5.02 -8.08 0.49
N PHE A 16 -5.41 -7.25 1.46
CA PHE A 16 -5.60 -7.71 2.83
C PHE A 16 -6.82 -8.61 3.05
N LEU A 17 -7.70 -8.76 2.06
CA LEU A 17 -8.89 -9.61 2.18
C LEU A 17 -8.74 -11.06 1.71
N HIS A 18 -7.70 -11.46 0.94
CA HIS A 18 -7.73 -12.81 0.33
C HIS A 18 -6.47 -13.69 0.26
N SER A 19 -5.24 -13.28 0.63
CA SER A 19 -4.13 -14.27 0.54
C SER A 19 -2.82 -14.02 1.31
N THR A 20 -2.51 -12.82 1.79
CA THR A 20 -1.24 -12.56 2.50
C THR A 20 -1.32 -12.71 4.02
N GLY A 21 -2.51 -12.99 4.55
CA GLY A 21 -2.80 -13.02 5.98
C GLY A 21 -2.01 -14.05 6.80
N GLN A 22 -1.40 -15.08 6.20
CA GLN A 22 -0.56 -16.03 6.94
C GLN A 22 0.91 -15.58 7.07
N LEU A 23 1.50 -15.02 6.01
CA LEU A 23 2.88 -14.51 6.04
C LEU A 23 3.03 -13.25 6.90
N HIS A 24 1.96 -12.45 7.04
CA HIS A 24 1.95 -11.22 7.83
C HIS A 24 1.53 -11.45 9.30
N LYS A 25 1.22 -12.70 9.68
CA LYS A 25 0.80 -13.08 11.05
C LYS A 25 1.75 -14.08 11.74
N GLY A 26 2.62 -14.79 11.01
CA GLY A 26 3.37 -15.95 11.53
C GLY A 26 4.90 -15.82 11.71
N ASP A 27 5.46 -14.62 11.70
CA ASP A 27 6.92 -14.32 11.77
C ASP A 27 7.36 -13.69 13.11
N ASP A 28 6.66 -13.99 14.21
CA ASP A 28 6.94 -13.48 15.57
C ASP A 28 6.95 -11.94 15.70
N GLY A 29 6.26 -11.21 14.80
CA GLY A 29 6.21 -9.74 14.88
C GLY A 29 7.39 -9.03 14.19
N SER A 30 8.37 -9.77 13.65
CA SER A 30 9.66 -9.20 13.21
C SER A 30 9.64 -8.52 11.82
N GLY A 31 8.61 -8.77 11.01
CA GLY A 31 8.48 -8.24 9.66
C GLY A 31 8.51 -6.72 9.58
N ILE A 32 9.24 -6.22 8.59
CA ILE A 32 9.33 -4.79 8.24
C ILE A 32 8.56 -4.59 6.94
N PHE A 33 7.60 -3.66 6.97
CA PHE A 33 6.72 -3.37 5.85
C PHE A 33 7.02 -1.99 5.30
N ILE A 34 7.09 -1.89 3.97
CA ILE A 34 7.23 -0.64 3.25
C ILE A 34 6.05 -0.54 2.30
N GLN A 35 5.25 0.51 2.47
CA GLN A 35 4.08 0.77 1.66
C GLN A 35 4.35 1.97 0.74
N PHE A 36 4.08 1.80 -0.55
CA PHE A 36 4.11 2.88 -1.53
C PHE A 36 2.69 3.12 -2.01
N ILE A 37 2.18 4.32 -1.77
CA ILE A 37 0.85 4.74 -2.17
C ILE A 37 1.02 5.81 -3.23
N LYS A 38 0.23 5.75 -4.30
CA LYS A 38 0.14 6.83 -5.28
C LYS A 38 -1.33 7.20 -5.44
N SER A 39 -1.71 8.34 -4.89
CA SER A 39 -3.03 8.95 -5.07
C SER A 39 -3.03 10.06 -6.11
N GLY A 40 -4.22 10.45 -6.58
CA GLY A 40 -4.45 11.63 -7.42
C GLY A 40 -4.39 11.41 -8.93
N ASN A 41 -4.32 10.15 -9.39
CA ASN A 41 -4.22 9.85 -10.83
C ASN A 41 -5.50 9.28 -11.45
N ILE A 42 -6.50 8.89 -10.65
CA ILE A 42 -7.72 8.22 -11.12
C ILE A 42 -8.94 8.95 -10.55
N ASN A 43 -9.30 10.08 -11.14
CA ASN A 43 -10.57 10.74 -10.85
C ASN A 43 -11.73 10.05 -11.61
N LEU A 44 -11.89 8.74 -11.40
CA LEU A 44 -12.96 7.95 -12.00
C LEU A 44 -14.06 7.77 -10.94
N PRO A 45 -15.25 8.37 -11.10
CA PRO A 45 -16.36 8.16 -10.18
C PRO A 45 -16.82 6.70 -10.17
N ILE A 46 -17.19 6.20 -9.00
CA ILE A 46 -17.84 4.90 -8.83
C ILE A 46 -19.34 5.18 -8.68
N PRO A 47 -20.21 4.66 -9.58
CA PRO A 47 -21.65 4.84 -9.46
C PRO A 47 -22.19 4.29 -8.14
N ASP A 48 -23.07 5.04 -7.49
CA ASP A 48 -23.70 4.65 -6.22
C ASP A 48 -24.67 3.47 -6.41
N ASP A 49 -25.26 3.35 -7.60
CA ASP A 49 -26.03 2.19 -8.04
C ASP A 49 -25.80 1.89 -9.53
N ALA A 50 -26.23 0.70 -9.98
CA ALA A 50 -25.94 0.21 -11.33
C ALA A 50 -26.67 0.95 -12.47
N ARG A 51 -27.62 1.83 -12.16
CA ARG A 51 -28.48 2.53 -13.13
C ARG A 51 -28.32 4.05 -13.08
N SER A 52 -27.69 4.59 -12.04
CA SER A 52 -27.40 6.01 -11.88
C SER A 52 -26.00 6.37 -12.37
N ASN A 53 -25.81 7.64 -12.72
CA ASN A 53 -24.50 8.27 -12.91
C ASN A 53 -24.04 9.05 -11.66
N ASP A 54 -24.86 9.08 -10.61
CA ASP A 54 -24.51 9.69 -9.35
C ASP A 54 -23.38 8.91 -8.68
N SER A 55 -22.46 9.65 -8.04
CA SER A 55 -21.29 9.06 -7.44
C SER A 55 -20.87 9.86 -6.22
N SER A 56 -20.82 9.17 -5.08
CA SER A 56 -20.37 9.73 -3.80
C SER A 56 -18.87 9.58 -3.58
N ILE A 57 -18.21 8.65 -4.30
CA ILE A 57 -16.78 8.36 -4.16
C ILE A 57 -16.11 8.07 -5.50
N THR A 58 -14.80 8.25 -5.56
CA THR A 58 -13.98 7.90 -6.74
C THR A 58 -13.10 6.68 -6.46
N PHE A 59 -12.60 6.04 -7.51
CA PHE A 59 -11.61 4.97 -7.37
C PHE A 59 -10.35 5.43 -6.62
N ASP A 60 -9.92 6.68 -6.77
CA ASP A 60 -8.80 7.23 -5.98
C ASP A 60 -9.08 7.24 -4.48
N VAL A 61 -10.29 7.66 -4.09
CA VAL A 61 -10.75 7.62 -2.70
C VAL A 61 -10.78 6.18 -2.18
N LEU A 62 -11.31 5.25 -2.97
CA LEU A 62 -11.36 3.82 -2.61
C LEU A 62 -9.96 3.22 -2.41
N ILE A 63 -9.05 3.45 -3.36
CA ILE A 63 -7.66 2.95 -3.29
C ILE A 63 -6.96 3.52 -2.05
N LYS A 64 -7.13 4.83 -1.78
CA LYS A 64 -6.53 5.47 -0.61
C LYS A 64 -7.10 4.91 0.69
N ALA A 65 -8.42 4.73 0.77
CA ALA A 65 -9.08 4.14 1.93
C ALA A 65 -8.58 2.72 2.20
N GLN A 66 -8.45 1.88 1.17
CA GLN A 66 -7.92 0.53 1.30
C GLN A 66 -6.45 0.53 1.75
N ALA A 67 -5.62 1.40 1.17
CA ALA A 67 -4.22 1.53 1.56
C ALA A 67 -4.05 1.96 3.03
N LEU A 68 -4.91 2.86 3.51
CA LEU A 68 -4.96 3.25 4.93
C LEU A 68 -5.42 2.08 5.81
N GLY A 69 -6.44 1.33 5.40
CA GLY A 69 -6.91 0.13 6.10
C GLY A 69 -5.82 -0.93 6.24
N ASP A 70 -5.05 -1.18 5.17
CA ASP A 70 -3.92 -2.11 5.18
C ASP A 70 -2.85 -1.68 6.19
N ARG A 71 -2.56 -0.38 6.27
CA ARG A 71 -1.61 0.18 7.25
C ARG A 71 -2.11 0.03 8.67
N GLU A 72 -3.36 0.36 8.94
CA GLU A 72 -3.96 0.22 10.27
C GLU A 72 -3.96 -1.24 10.73
N ALA A 73 -4.26 -2.18 9.83
CA ALA A 73 -4.18 -3.60 10.14
C ALA A 73 -2.74 -4.02 10.52
N LEU A 74 -1.71 -3.51 9.84
CA LEU A 74 -0.31 -3.75 10.21
C LEU A 74 0.00 -3.18 11.60
N LEU A 75 -0.40 -1.94 11.89
CA LEU A 75 -0.17 -1.32 13.20
C LEU A 75 -0.87 -2.06 14.34
N GLN A 76 -2.12 -2.47 14.15
CA GLN A 76 -2.89 -3.24 15.15
C GLN A 76 -2.25 -4.60 15.44
N ASN A 77 -1.51 -5.17 14.47
CA ASN A 77 -0.73 -6.38 14.65
C ASN A 77 0.71 -6.10 15.13
N ASN A 78 0.99 -4.92 15.69
CA ASN A 78 2.31 -4.47 16.18
C ASN A 78 3.43 -4.55 15.12
N ARG A 79 3.11 -4.31 13.85
CA ARG A 79 4.08 -4.38 12.76
C ARG A 79 4.76 -3.03 12.51
N LYS A 80 6.05 -3.09 12.15
CA LYS A 80 6.80 -1.92 11.71
C LYS A 80 6.44 -1.61 10.27
N VAL A 81 5.75 -0.49 10.03
CA VAL A 81 5.37 -0.05 8.69
C VAL A 81 5.82 1.39 8.46
N ILE A 82 6.45 1.64 7.31
CA ILE A 82 6.67 2.98 6.77
C ILE A 82 5.87 3.13 5.48
N THR A 83 5.18 4.26 5.36
CA THR A 83 4.33 4.55 4.20
C THR A 83 4.88 5.78 3.47
N PHE A 84 5.11 5.62 2.16
CA PHE A 84 5.49 6.69 1.25
C PHE A 84 4.29 7.05 0.40
N ASP A 85 3.77 8.27 0.58
CA ASP A 85 2.79 8.86 -0.32
C ASP A 85 3.53 9.52 -1.50
N ILE A 86 3.33 8.99 -2.70
CA ILE A 86 4.03 9.35 -3.92
C ILE A 86 3.18 10.34 -4.70
N ASN A 87 3.55 11.61 -4.60
CA ASN A 87 3.07 12.66 -5.47
C ASN A 87 3.96 12.74 -6.73
N GLY A 88 3.39 12.52 -7.91
CA GLY A 88 4.12 12.58 -9.18
C GLY A 88 4.76 11.25 -9.60
N SER A 89 6.00 11.27 -10.09
CA SER A 89 6.63 10.08 -10.69
C SER A 89 7.05 9.04 -9.64
N VAL A 90 6.58 7.80 -9.83
CA VAL A 90 6.97 6.65 -9.01
C VAL A 90 8.46 6.35 -9.20
N GLN A 91 8.95 6.39 -10.46
CA GLN A 91 10.35 6.06 -10.74
C GLN A 91 11.30 7.06 -10.10
N GLU A 92 10.97 8.36 -10.14
CA GLU A 92 11.81 9.40 -9.52
C GLU A 92 11.83 9.27 -8.00
N THR A 93 10.68 8.99 -7.39
CA THR A 93 10.60 8.80 -5.94
C THR A 93 11.41 7.59 -5.49
N ILE A 94 11.31 6.46 -6.19
CA ILE A 94 12.12 5.27 -5.91
C ILE A 94 13.62 5.59 -6.07
N LYS A 95 14.02 6.32 -7.11
CA LYS A 95 15.43 6.73 -7.29
C LYS A 95 15.93 7.60 -6.13
N LYS A 96 15.12 8.54 -5.65
CA LYS A 96 15.47 9.38 -4.48
C LYS A 96 15.66 8.54 -3.23
N ILE A 97 14.75 7.58 -2.98
CA ILE A 97 14.84 6.67 -1.83
C ILE A 97 16.10 5.82 -1.90
N ILE A 98 16.43 5.26 -3.06
CA ILE A 98 17.66 4.48 -3.25
C ILE A 98 18.90 5.32 -2.92
N LYS A 99 18.95 6.59 -3.34
CA LYS A 99 20.07 7.50 -3.08
C LYS A 99 20.25 7.83 -1.58
N VAL A 100 19.18 7.83 -0.80
CA VAL A 100 19.24 8.12 0.65
C VAL A 100 19.70 6.89 1.45
N ILE A 101 19.48 5.68 0.93
CA ILE A 101 19.78 4.41 1.64
C ILE A 101 21.17 3.85 1.24
N GLN A 102 21.79 4.40 0.19
CA GLN A 102 23.13 4.04 -0.29
C GLN A 102 24.21 4.85 0.43
#